data_AF-A0A7J4SPH7-F1
#
_entry.id   AF-A0A7J4SPH7-F1
#
_cell.length_a   1.000
_cell.length_b   1.000
_cell.length_c   1.000
_cell.angle_alpha   90.00
_cell.angle_beta   90.00
_cell.angle_gamma   90.00
#
_symmetry.space_group_name_H-M   'P 1'
#
loop_
_entity.id
_entity.type
_entity.pdbx_description
1 polymer ?
#
loop_
_entity_poly.entity_id
_entity_poly.type
_entity_poly.pdbx_seq_one_letter_code
_entity_poly.pdbx_strand_id
1 'polypeptide(L)'
;MAADLSWMKHRYEELVEQGLAWDPPTLESANAPRCNVDGSEMIMLSANNYLNLTTHPKVVSASIEATKKYGAGSGSVRAIAGTLDLHLEAERIAAEFKGVEASLIYSAGYTANVGLIPTLVRGQKDLIISDELNHGSIIDGVRLTKAQRSVYPHNDMSGLENALREGRSADRKLIITDG
;
A
#
# COMPACT_ATOMS: atom_id res chain seq x y z
N MET A 1 -26.63 -28.11 -0.10
CA MET A 1 -26.12 -28.40 1.25
C MET A 1 -25.35 -27.17 1.69
N ALA A 2 -25.71 -26.54 2.81
CA ALA A 2 -24.91 -25.44 3.35
C ALA A 2 -23.54 -26.02 3.74
N ALA A 3 -22.45 -25.34 3.36
CA ALA A 3 -21.11 -25.74 3.76
C ALA A 3 -21.00 -25.71 5.30
N ASP A 4 -20.28 -26.65 5.89
CA ASP A 4 -19.92 -26.59 7.31
C ASP A 4 -19.04 -25.34 7.55
N LEU A 5 -19.56 -24.38 8.31
CA LEU A 5 -18.89 -23.13 8.66
C LEU A 5 -18.30 -23.18 10.08
N SER A 6 -18.32 -24.32 10.78
CA SER A 6 -17.82 -24.46 12.15
C SER A 6 -16.37 -24.03 12.31
N TRP A 7 -15.53 -24.31 11.30
CA TRP A 7 -14.13 -23.90 11.27
C TRP A 7 -13.94 -22.37 11.32
N MET A 8 -14.85 -21.59 10.73
CA MET A 8 -14.78 -20.11 10.79
C MET A 8 -15.02 -19.62 12.20
N LYS A 9 -15.98 -20.24 12.91
CA LYS A 9 -16.28 -19.92 14.30
C LYS A 9 -15.12 -20.27 15.21
N HIS A 10 -14.57 -21.48 15.09
CA HIS A 10 -13.39 -21.89 15.87
C HIS A 10 -12.22 -20.94 15.63
N ARG A 11 -11.97 -20.55 14.37
CA ARG A 11 -10.89 -19.59 14.05
C ARG A 11 -11.12 -18.21 14.69
N TYR A 12 -12.36 -17.74 14.72
CA TYR A 12 -12.70 -16.48 15.40
C TYR A 12 -12.49 -16.59 16.92
N GLU A 13 -12.93 -17.69 17.54
CA GLU A 13 -12.75 -17.93 18.98
C GLU A 13 -11.26 -17.98 19.34
N GLU A 14 -10.42 -18.64 18.53
CA GLU A 14 -8.96 -18.60 18.69
C GLU A 14 -8.39 -17.18 18.66
N LEU A 15 -8.86 -16.32 17.76
CA LEU A 15 -8.40 -14.92 17.68
C LEU A 15 -8.82 -14.14 18.93
N VAL A 16 -10.04 -14.36 19.42
CA VAL A 16 -10.54 -13.73 20.66
C VAL A 16 -9.71 -14.18 21.86
N GLU A 17 -9.43 -15.47 22.00
CA GLU A 17 -8.61 -16.03 23.08
C GLU A 17 -7.18 -15.48 23.06
N GLN A 18 -6.64 -15.18 21.88
CA GLN A 18 -5.31 -14.57 21.71
C GLN A 18 -5.30 -13.04 21.90
N GLY A 19 -6.47 -12.41 22.13
CA GLY A 19 -6.58 -10.95 22.18
C GLY A 19 -6.35 -10.27 20.83
N LEU A 20 -6.53 -11.01 19.72
CA LEU A 20 -6.39 -10.53 18.33
C LEU A 20 -7.73 -10.22 17.68
N ALA A 21 -8.82 -10.21 18.45
CA ALA A 21 -10.09 -9.69 18.00
C ALA A 21 -9.96 -8.19 17.70
N TRP A 22 -10.05 -7.85 16.41
CA TRP A 22 -9.85 -6.48 15.95
C TRP A 22 -11.18 -5.73 15.94
N ASP A 23 -11.41 -4.92 16.98
CA ASP A 23 -12.59 -4.05 17.12
C ASP A 23 -12.14 -2.57 17.20
N PRO A 24 -11.94 -1.90 16.04
CA PRO A 24 -11.40 -0.56 16.00
C PRO A 24 -12.46 0.48 16.42
N PRO A 25 -12.07 1.56 17.11
CA PRO A 25 -13.01 2.61 17.52
C PRO A 25 -13.58 3.35 16.30
N THR A 26 -14.81 3.86 16.42
CA THR A 26 -15.51 4.55 15.33
C THR A 26 -15.18 6.03 15.33
N LEU A 27 -14.57 6.50 14.24
CA LEU A 27 -14.36 7.94 13.99
C LEU A 27 -15.64 8.55 13.39
N GLU A 28 -16.28 9.45 14.13
CA GLU A 28 -17.61 10.01 13.80
C GLU A 28 -17.54 11.44 13.24
N SER A 29 -16.33 11.95 13.00
CA SER A 29 -16.09 13.29 12.46
C SER A 29 -14.91 13.26 11.49
N ALA A 30 -14.59 14.39 10.86
CA ALA A 30 -13.41 14.45 10.02
C ALA A 30 -12.15 14.09 10.81
N ASN A 31 -11.18 13.43 10.18
CA ASN A 31 -9.88 13.17 10.79
C ASN A 31 -9.11 14.49 10.96
N ALA A 32 -9.20 15.07 12.16
CA ALA A 32 -8.68 16.37 12.54
C ALA A 32 -8.01 16.28 13.92
N PRO A 33 -7.21 17.29 14.35
CA PRO A 33 -6.52 17.24 15.64
C PRO A 33 -7.43 17.00 16.84
N ARG A 34 -8.67 17.51 16.79
CA ARG A 34 -9.76 17.15 17.69
C ARG A 34 -10.88 16.52 16.88
N CYS A 35 -11.39 15.39 17.33
CA CYS A 35 -12.41 14.62 16.63
C CYS A 35 -13.33 13.90 17.62
N ASN A 36 -14.53 13.58 17.17
CA ASN A 36 -15.45 12.70 17.89
C ASN A 36 -15.15 11.22 17.56
N VAL A 37 -14.89 10.42 18.59
CA VAL A 37 -14.64 8.97 18.52
C VAL A 37 -15.52 8.28 19.54
N ASP A 38 -16.34 7.32 19.09
CA ASP A 38 -17.32 6.59 19.91
C ASP A 38 -18.16 7.52 20.83
N GLY A 39 -18.68 8.62 20.27
CA GLY A 39 -19.49 9.60 20.98
C GLY A 39 -18.74 10.55 21.94
N SER A 40 -17.41 10.47 22.01
CA SER A 40 -16.58 11.33 22.86
C SER A 40 -15.60 12.21 22.06
N GLU A 41 -15.43 13.46 22.48
CA GLU A 41 -14.37 14.32 21.92
C GLU A 41 -12.98 13.83 22.37
N MET A 42 -12.09 13.61 21.41
CA MET A 42 -10.74 13.10 21.61
C MET A 42 -9.71 13.92 20.82
N ILE A 43 -8.44 13.78 21.22
CA ILE A 43 -7.30 14.27 20.44
C ILE A 43 -6.80 13.12 19.55
N MET A 44 -6.71 13.34 18.24
CA MET A 44 -6.26 12.33 17.29
C MET A 44 -4.73 12.26 17.28
N LEU A 45 -4.16 11.19 17.85
CA LEU A 45 -2.71 10.92 17.88
C LEU A 45 -2.31 9.64 17.12
N SER A 46 -3.25 9.03 16.40
CA SER A 46 -3.07 7.71 15.75
C SER A 46 -3.42 7.72 14.25
N ALA A 47 -3.40 8.88 13.60
CA ALA A 47 -3.72 9.03 12.19
C ALA A 47 -2.48 9.24 11.31
N ASN A 48 -2.52 8.73 10.09
CA ASN A 48 -1.50 8.98 9.06
C ASN A 48 -1.76 10.28 8.25
N ASN A 49 -2.61 11.16 8.77
CA ASN A 49 -2.93 12.46 8.17
C ASN A 49 -1.93 13.54 8.62
N TYR A 50 -0.64 13.30 8.39
CA TYR A 50 0.45 14.05 9.02
C TYR A 50 0.41 15.56 8.82
N LEU A 51 -0.09 16.00 7.66
CA LEU A 51 -0.18 17.41 7.27
C LEU A 51 -1.60 17.97 7.34
N ASN A 52 -2.57 17.21 7.86
CA ASN A 52 -3.99 17.58 7.92
C ASN A 52 -4.60 18.01 6.57
N LEU A 53 -4.18 17.36 5.48
CA LEU A 53 -4.62 17.74 4.13
C LEU A 53 -6.02 17.23 3.78
N THR A 54 -6.52 16.20 4.46
CA THR A 54 -7.86 15.63 4.22
C THR A 54 -8.99 16.64 4.46
N THR A 55 -8.77 17.66 5.30
CA THR A 55 -9.73 18.73 5.62
C THR A 55 -9.29 20.09 5.10
N HIS A 56 -8.16 20.17 4.38
CA HIS A 56 -7.67 21.43 3.87
C HIS A 56 -8.66 22.02 2.84
N PRO A 57 -9.11 23.29 2.95
CA PRO A 57 -10.20 23.83 2.14
C PRO A 57 -9.97 23.68 0.63
N LYS A 58 -8.74 23.91 0.15
CA LYS A 58 -8.40 23.75 -1.28
C LYS A 58 -8.55 22.30 -1.77
N VAL A 59 -8.25 21.31 -0.92
CA VAL A 59 -8.37 19.89 -1.28
C VAL A 59 -9.85 19.50 -1.35
N VAL A 60 -10.64 19.89 -0.36
CA VAL A 60 -12.08 19.64 -0.33
C VAL A 60 -12.77 20.27 -1.53
N SER A 61 -12.49 21.56 -1.83
CA SER A 61 -13.05 22.24 -2.99
C SER A 61 -12.66 21.56 -4.31
N ALA A 62 -11.40 21.18 -4.48
CA ALA A 62 -10.95 20.47 -5.69
C ALA A 62 -11.67 19.13 -5.88
N SER A 63 -11.88 18.36 -4.80
CA SER A 63 -12.63 17.10 -4.85
C SER A 63 -14.10 17.30 -5.25
N ILE A 64 -14.76 18.35 -4.73
CA ILE A 64 -16.14 18.68 -5.10
C ILE A 64 -16.24 19.04 -6.59
N GLU A 65 -15.35 19.90 -7.08
CA GLU A 65 -15.35 20.32 -8.48
C GLU A 65 -15.00 19.18 -9.43
N ALA A 66 -14.04 18.31 -9.07
CA ALA A 66 -13.75 17.09 -9.81
C ALA A 66 -14.99 16.17 -9.87
N THR A 67 -15.70 16.00 -8.77
CA THR A 67 -16.91 15.17 -8.71
C THR A 67 -18.01 15.72 -9.62
N LYS A 68 -18.21 17.05 -9.65
CA LYS A 68 -19.17 17.69 -10.57
C LYS A 68 -18.79 17.50 -12.04
N LYS A 69 -17.50 17.60 -12.38
CA LYS A 69 -17.01 17.47 -13.76
C LYS A 69 -17.00 16.03 -14.26
N TYR A 70 -16.51 15.09 -13.46
CA TYR A 70 -16.23 13.71 -13.88
C TYR A 70 -17.23 12.67 -13.38
N GLY A 71 -18.10 13.04 -12.43
CA GLY A 71 -18.93 12.10 -11.69
C GLY A 71 -18.18 11.41 -10.56
N ALA A 72 -18.79 10.36 -9.99
CA ALA A 72 -18.29 9.67 -8.79
C ALA A 72 -17.07 8.74 -9.06
N GLY A 73 -16.72 8.49 -10.32
CA GLY A 73 -15.60 7.61 -10.67
C GLY A 73 -15.42 7.45 -12.18
N SER A 74 -14.33 6.78 -12.58
CA SER A 74 -13.96 6.62 -14.00
C SER A 74 -14.85 5.66 -14.80
N GLY A 75 -15.61 4.79 -14.12
CA GLY A 75 -16.49 3.80 -14.75
C GLY A 75 -15.80 2.64 -15.47
N SER A 76 -14.46 2.59 -15.53
CA SER A 76 -13.71 1.52 -16.20
C SER A 76 -12.25 1.47 -15.76
N VAL A 77 -11.53 0.41 -16.18
CA VAL A 77 -10.07 0.31 -16.04
C VAL A 77 -9.36 1.23 -17.04
N ARG A 78 -8.10 1.59 -16.73
CA ARG A 78 -7.28 2.48 -17.57
C ARG A 78 -7.18 2.01 -19.04
N ALA A 79 -7.11 0.70 -19.26
CA ALA A 79 -6.90 0.09 -20.57
C ALA A 79 -8.14 0.09 -21.49
N ILE A 80 -9.33 0.45 -21.00
CA ILE A 80 -10.57 0.41 -21.79
C ILE A 80 -11.14 1.83 -21.94
N ALA A 81 -11.78 2.36 -20.91
CA ALA A 81 -12.42 3.68 -20.94
C ALA A 81 -12.28 4.44 -19.61
N GLY A 82 -11.30 4.07 -18.79
CA GLY A 82 -11.14 4.58 -17.42
C GLY A 82 -10.15 5.73 -17.26
N THR A 83 -9.45 6.12 -18.32
CA THR A 83 -8.42 7.18 -18.23
C THR A 83 -9.05 8.55 -18.43
N LEU A 84 -9.37 9.23 -17.32
CA LEU A 84 -9.67 10.67 -17.30
C LEU A 84 -8.40 11.51 -17.53
N ASP A 85 -8.56 12.71 -18.11
CA ASP A 85 -7.52 13.75 -18.20
C ASP A 85 -6.92 14.09 -16.82
N LEU A 86 -7.74 14.04 -15.76
CA LEU A 86 -7.32 14.23 -14.38
C LEU A 86 -6.25 13.23 -13.92
N HIS A 87 -6.31 11.97 -14.37
CA HIS A 87 -5.29 10.97 -14.02
C HIS A 87 -3.95 11.32 -14.68
N LEU A 88 -3.97 11.71 -15.95
CA LEU A 88 -2.77 12.05 -16.70
C LEU A 88 -2.09 13.29 -16.10
N GLU A 89 -2.87 14.29 -15.69
CA GLU A 89 -2.32 15.48 -15.03
C GLU A 89 -1.75 15.14 -13.64
N ALA A 90 -2.44 14.31 -12.85
CA ALA A 90 -1.92 13.87 -11.56
C ALA A 90 -0.61 13.07 -11.70
N GLU A 91 -0.51 12.20 -12.72
CA GLU A 91 0.72 11.46 -13.04
C GLU A 91 1.86 12.39 -13.47
N ARG A 92 1.55 13.42 -14.25
CA ARG A 92 2.53 14.44 -14.66
C ARG A 92 3.05 15.23 -13.46
N ILE A 93 2.16 15.72 -12.61
CA ILE A 93 2.53 16.47 -11.39
C ILE A 93 3.34 15.60 -10.43
N ALA A 94 2.95 14.32 -10.24
CA ALA A 94 3.68 13.41 -9.38
C ALA A 94 5.10 13.12 -9.92
N ALA A 95 5.26 12.96 -11.24
CA ALA A 95 6.56 12.80 -11.88
C ALA A 95 7.43 14.04 -11.70
N GLU A 96 6.88 15.24 -11.91
CA GLU A 96 7.55 16.52 -11.71
C GLU A 96 8.00 16.71 -10.25
N PHE A 97 7.11 16.45 -9.30
CA PHE A 97 7.40 16.53 -7.87
C PHE A 97 8.53 15.58 -7.43
N LYS A 98 8.59 14.39 -8.03
CA LYS A 98 9.63 13.38 -7.74
C LYS A 98 10.90 13.56 -8.57
N GLY A 99 10.91 14.44 -9.57
CA GLY A 99 12.05 14.62 -10.49
C GLY A 99 12.33 13.41 -11.37
N VAL A 100 11.29 12.68 -11.80
CA VAL A 100 11.40 11.47 -12.64
C VAL A 100 10.70 11.65 -13.98
N GLU A 101 11.03 10.80 -14.95
CA GLU A 101 10.52 10.91 -16.34
C GLU A 101 9.02 10.61 -16.46
N ALA A 102 8.48 9.76 -15.60
CA ALA A 102 7.08 9.36 -15.61
C ALA A 102 6.63 8.85 -14.24
N SER A 103 5.31 8.83 -14.00
CA SER A 103 4.71 8.16 -12.86
C SER A 103 3.43 7.42 -13.27
N LEU A 104 3.02 6.47 -12.45
CA LEU A 104 1.78 5.71 -12.62
C LEU A 104 1.02 5.69 -11.30
N ILE A 105 -0.27 6.00 -11.33
CA ILE A 105 -1.13 6.00 -10.14
C ILE A 105 -1.86 4.66 -10.00
N TYR A 106 -1.77 4.08 -8.81
CA TYR A 106 -2.58 2.94 -8.35
C TYR A 106 -3.63 3.40 -7.33
N SER A 107 -4.61 2.54 -7.06
CA SER A 107 -5.69 2.84 -6.10
C SER A 107 -5.22 3.02 -4.66
N ALA A 108 -4.09 2.42 -4.28
CA ALA A 108 -3.48 2.53 -2.95
C ALA A 108 -1.98 2.22 -3.02
N GLY A 109 -1.21 2.65 -2.02
CA GLY A 109 0.20 2.26 -1.88
C GLY A 109 0.39 0.74 -1.79
N TYR A 110 -0.56 0.03 -1.17
CA TYR A 110 -0.56 -1.43 -1.15
C TYR A 110 -0.63 -2.03 -2.57
N THR A 111 -1.56 -1.56 -3.40
CA THR A 111 -1.76 -2.09 -4.76
C THR A 111 -0.63 -1.68 -5.71
N ALA A 112 0.04 -0.56 -5.47
CA ALA A 112 1.26 -0.20 -6.18
C ALA A 112 2.36 -1.25 -5.98
N ASN A 113 2.67 -1.64 -4.74
CA ASN A 113 3.72 -2.64 -4.47
C ASN A 113 3.34 -4.02 -5.03
N VAL A 114 2.12 -4.49 -4.74
CA VAL A 114 1.64 -5.80 -5.19
C VAL A 114 1.52 -5.88 -6.71
N GLY A 115 1.16 -4.77 -7.38
CA GLY A 115 1.04 -4.70 -8.83
C GLY A 115 2.36 -4.49 -9.57
N LEU A 116 3.31 -3.76 -8.98
CA LEU A 116 4.58 -3.39 -9.63
C LEU A 116 5.62 -4.50 -9.49
N ILE A 117 5.88 -4.99 -8.28
CA ILE A 117 7.02 -5.88 -7.97
C ILE A 117 7.06 -7.11 -8.89
N PRO A 118 5.95 -7.83 -9.15
CA PRO A 118 5.98 -8.99 -10.04
C PRO A 118 6.38 -8.68 -11.48
N THR A 119 6.21 -7.45 -11.94
CA THR A 119 6.54 -7.04 -13.31
C THR A 119 8.03 -6.73 -13.51
N LEU A 120 8.77 -6.50 -12.41
CA LEU A 120 10.18 -6.15 -12.45
C LEU A 120 11.11 -7.36 -12.61
N VAL A 121 10.59 -8.56 -12.33
CA VAL A 121 11.33 -9.83 -12.38
C VAL A 121 10.73 -10.80 -13.41
N ARG A 122 11.55 -11.70 -13.93
CA ARG A 122 11.20 -12.64 -15.01
C ARG A 122 11.02 -14.08 -14.53
N GLY A 123 11.50 -14.43 -13.34
CA GLY A 123 11.35 -15.76 -12.77
C GLY A 123 12.54 -16.17 -11.91
N GLN A 124 12.76 -17.48 -11.76
CA GLN A 124 13.69 -18.08 -10.80
C GLN A 124 15.17 -17.72 -10.98
N LYS A 125 15.55 -17.09 -12.09
CA LYS A 125 16.92 -16.59 -12.31
C LYS A 125 17.17 -15.20 -11.73
N ASP A 126 16.10 -14.49 -11.39
CA ASP A 126 16.18 -13.20 -10.72
C ASP A 126 16.11 -13.40 -9.20
N LEU A 127 16.69 -12.46 -8.46
CA LEU A 127 16.72 -12.43 -7.02
C LEU A 127 16.12 -11.13 -6.50
N ILE A 128 15.19 -11.24 -5.54
CA ILE A 128 14.71 -10.11 -4.76
C ILE A 128 15.33 -10.20 -3.36
N ILE A 129 15.95 -9.12 -2.91
CA ILE A 129 16.54 -8.96 -1.59
C ILE A 129 15.69 -7.95 -0.81
N SER A 130 15.06 -8.40 0.27
CA SER A 130 14.07 -7.63 1.04
C SER A 130 14.57 -7.37 2.46
N ASP A 131 14.38 -6.16 2.98
CA ASP A 131 14.50 -5.89 4.42
C ASP A 131 13.49 -6.75 5.20
N GLU A 132 13.85 -7.18 6.41
CA GLU A 132 12.99 -8.05 7.24
C GLU A 132 11.75 -7.34 7.80
N LEU A 133 11.79 -6.00 7.94
CA LEU A 133 10.66 -5.20 8.44
C LEU A 133 9.87 -4.50 7.33
N ASN A 134 10.13 -4.86 6.07
CA ASN A 134 9.35 -4.35 4.94
C ASN A 134 7.84 -4.52 5.18
N HIS A 135 7.09 -3.48 4.81
CA HIS A 135 5.64 -3.43 4.88
C HIS A 135 5.01 -4.62 4.15
N GLY A 136 3.90 -5.13 4.71
CA GLY A 136 3.23 -6.33 4.20
C GLY A 136 2.91 -6.31 2.71
N SER A 137 2.63 -5.14 2.12
CA SER A 137 2.41 -5.01 0.67
C SER A 137 3.63 -5.35 -0.19
N ILE A 138 4.84 -5.06 0.29
CA ILE A 138 6.08 -5.44 -0.38
C ILE A 138 6.24 -6.95 -0.29
N ILE A 139 6.08 -7.50 0.92
CA ILE A 139 6.17 -8.95 1.16
C ILE A 139 5.20 -9.70 0.25
N ASP A 140 3.95 -9.25 0.16
CA ASP A 140 2.93 -9.87 -0.69
C ASP A 140 3.27 -9.72 -2.18
N GLY A 141 3.76 -8.56 -2.62
CA GLY A 141 4.25 -8.37 -3.99
C GLY A 141 5.40 -9.32 -4.35
N VAL A 142 6.37 -9.49 -3.44
CA VAL A 142 7.47 -10.45 -3.58
C VAL A 142 6.92 -11.89 -3.63
N ARG A 143 5.93 -12.20 -2.80
CA ARG A 143 5.29 -13.53 -2.72
C ARG A 143 4.57 -13.94 -4.00
N LEU A 144 4.06 -13.00 -4.77
CA LEU A 144 3.44 -13.26 -6.08
C LEU A 144 4.45 -13.60 -7.18
N THR A 145 5.74 -13.36 -6.96
CA THR A 145 6.78 -13.61 -7.97
C THR A 145 7.31 -15.05 -7.92
N LYS A 146 7.89 -15.51 -9.02
CA LYS A 146 8.69 -16.75 -9.08
C LYS A 146 10.19 -16.50 -8.87
N ALA A 147 10.61 -15.28 -8.53
CA ALA A 147 12.01 -14.96 -8.29
C ALA A 147 12.52 -15.64 -7.03
N GLN A 148 13.84 -15.85 -6.96
CA GLN A 148 14.50 -16.18 -5.70
C GLN A 148 14.33 -15.02 -4.72
N ARG A 149 14.37 -15.34 -3.42
CA ARG A 149 14.13 -14.39 -2.35
C ARG A 149 15.22 -14.54 -1.31
N SER A 150 15.81 -13.42 -0.91
CA SER A 150 16.66 -13.33 0.27
C SER A 150 16.13 -12.22 1.16
N VAL A 151 16.18 -12.43 2.48
CA VAL A 151 15.78 -11.44 3.47
C VAL A 151 17.00 -11.10 4.31
N TYR A 152 17.30 -9.82 4.48
CA TYR A 152 18.40 -9.36 5.32
C TYR A 152 17.88 -8.66 6.59
N PRO A 153 18.65 -8.65 7.69
CA PRO A 153 18.23 -8.01 8.93
C PRO A 153 17.98 -6.51 8.77
N HIS A 154 17.06 -5.97 9.54
CA HIS A 154 16.58 -4.60 9.37
C HIS A 154 17.71 -3.60 9.49
N ASN A 155 17.87 -2.74 8.48
CA ASN A 155 18.89 -1.69 8.44
C ASN A 155 20.34 -2.22 8.63
N ASP A 156 20.61 -3.48 8.24
CA ASP A 156 21.93 -4.10 8.31
C ASP A 156 22.60 -4.20 6.93
N MET A 157 23.53 -3.28 6.68
CA MET A 157 24.33 -3.26 5.45
C MET A 157 25.25 -4.48 5.28
N SER A 158 25.69 -5.11 6.37
CA SER A 158 26.51 -6.33 6.29
C SER A 158 25.66 -7.53 5.88
N GLY A 159 24.45 -7.63 6.42
CA GLY A 159 23.45 -8.61 6.00
C GLY A 159 23.09 -8.46 4.52
N LEU A 160 22.83 -7.22 4.08
CA LEU A 160 22.57 -6.91 2.67
C LEU A 160 23.76 -7.29 1.77
N GLU A 161 24.98 -6.97 2.17
CA GLU A 161 26.19 -7.33 1.42
C GLU A 161 26.34 -8.85 1.28
N ASN A 162 26.09 -9.60 2.36
CA ASN A 162 26.12 -11.06 2.33
C ASN A 162 25.07 -11.64 1.38
N ALA A 163 23.82 -11.15 1.43
CA ALA A 163 22.76 -11.56 0.52
C ALA A 163 23.13 -11.29 -0.96
N LEU A 164 23.78 -10.16 -1.25
CA LEU A 164 24.29 -9.84 -2.59
C LEU A 164 25.39 -10.81 -3.04
N ARG A 165 26.31 -11.18 -2.16
CA ARG A 165 27.41 -12.12 -2.43
C ARG A 165 26.88 -13.54 -2.70
N GLU A 166 25.92 -14.00 -1.90
CA GLU A 166 25.27 -15.30 -2.08
C GLU A 166 24.46 -15.34 -3.39
N GLY A 167 23.76 -14.26 -3.69
CA GLY A 167 22.95 -14.08 -4.88
C GLY A 167 23.72 -13.82 -6.17
N ARG A 168 25.07 -13.85 -6.17
CA ARG A 168 25.90 -13.36 -7.28
C ARG A 168 25.53 -13.92 -8.66
N SER A 169 25.07 -15.18 -8.73
CA SER A 169 24.68 -15.88 -9.96
C SER A 169 23.32 -15.46 -10.53
N ALA A 170 22.53 -14.67 -9.81
CA ALA A 170 21.25 -14.18 -10.32
C ALA A 170 21.45 -13.18 -11.47
N ASP A 171 20.65 -13.33 -12.54
CA ASP A 171 20.67 -12.49 -13.73
C ASP A 171 20.33 -11.04 -13.40
N ARG A 172 19.32 -10.84 -12.53
CA ARG A 172 18.91 -9.54 -11.99
C ARG A 172 18.78 -9.61 -10.48
N LYS A 173 19.11 -8.51 -9.82
CA LYS A 173 18.99 -8.35 -8.37
C LYS A 173 18.16 -7.10 -8.11
N LEU A 174 17.08 -7.25 -7.37
CA LEU A 174 16.22 -6.16 -6.94
C LEU A 174 16.29 -6.05 -5.43
N ILE A 175 16.84 -4.94 -4.93
CA ILE A 175 16.86 -4.63 -3.51
C ILE A 175 15.63 -3.79 -3.21
N ILE A 176 14.80 -4.21 -2.27
CA ILE A 176 13.60 -3.49 -1.85
C ILE A 176 13.68 -3.27 -0.34
N THR A 177 13.60 -2.02 0.07
CA THR A 177 13.59 -1.59 1.46
C THR A 177 12.56 -0.48 1.59
N ASP A 178 11.86 -0.44 2.71
CA ASP A 178 11.14 0.72 3.21
C ASP A 178 11.76 1.20 4.52
N GLY A 179 11.18 2.25 5.10
CA GLY A 179 11.69 2.94 6.28
C GLY A 179 10.58 3.51 7.15
#